data_AF-A0A8B8J0M0-F1
#
_entry.id   AF-A0A8B8J0M0-F1
#
_cell.length_a   1.000
_cell.length_b   1.000
_cell.length_c   1.000
_cell.angle_alpha   90.00
_cell.angle_beta   90.00
_cell.angle_gamma   90.00
#
_symmetry.space_group_name_H-M   'P 1'
#
loop_
_entity.id
_entity.type
_entity.pdbx_description
1 polymer ?
#
loop_
_entity_poly.entity_id
_entity_poly.type
_entity_poly.pdbx_seq_one_letter_code
_entity_poly.pdbx_strand_id
1 'polypeptide(L)'
;MAPAAFLHPHRIAPLLPPSPSRRRHRRILFRMSAVRATAEVRRREAAREARNGAAVVWFKRDLRADDHPGLVAAVSQHQTVVPLYVFDRRILSSLFHLVSSILL
;
A
#
# COMPACT_ATOMS: atom_id res chain seq x y z
N MET A 1 33.85 -86.46 -9.27
CA MET A 1 33.38 -86.04 -10.60
C MET A 1 31.89 -85.75 -10.46
N ALA A 2 31.48 -84.53 -10.83
CA ALA A 2 30.16 -83.85 -10.73
C ALA A 2 29.74 -83.24 -9.35
N PRO A 3 29.15 -82.02 -9.33
CA PRO A 3 29.11 -81.14 -8.14
C PRO A 3 27.69 -80.93 -7.56
N ALA A 4 27.59 -80.63 -6.25
CA ALA A 4 26.41 -80.06 -5.61
C ALA A 4 26.84 -78.72 -4.99
N ALA A 5 26.54 -77.59 -5.63
CA ALA A 5 25.32 -76.79 -5.47
C ALA A 5 25.31 -75.97 -4.17
N PHE A 6 24.91 -74.71 -4.33
CA PHE A 6 24.51 -73.71 -3.31
C PHE A 6 25.54 -72.68 -2.86
N LEU A 7 25.74 -71.69 -3.74
CA LEU A 7 25.92 -70.29 -3.35
C LEU A 7 24.57 -69.71 -2.91
N HIS A 8 24.53 -69.04 -1.75
CA HIS A 8 24.02 -67.68 -1.51
C HIS A 8 23.63 -67.49 -0.04
N PRO A 9 23.87 -66.30 0.52
CA PRO A 9 22.74 -65.38 0.59
C PRO A 9 23.12 -63.98 0.12
N HIS A 10 22.48 -63.55 -0.97
CA HIS A 10 22.29 -62.13 -1.23
C HIS A 10 21.31 -61.57 -0.20
N ARG A 11 21.77 -60.58 0.56
CA ARG A 11 20.98 -59.84 1.54
C ARG A 11 19.96 -58.97 0.80
N ILE A 12 18.70 -59.37 0.81
CA ILE A 12 17.59 -58.53 0.34
C ILE A 12 17.42 -57.40 1.37
N ALA A 13 17.75 -56.17 0.97
CA ALA A 13 17.35 -54.99 1.72
C ALA A 13 15.81 -54.92 1.71
N PRO A 14 15.14 -54.77 2.86
CA PRO A 14 13.70 -54.57 2.85
C PRO A 14 13.41 -53.25 2.15
N LEU A 15 12.57 -53.32 1.11
CA LEU A 15 11.96 -52.17 0.48
C LEU A 15 11.19 -51.41 1.57
N LEU A 16 11.79 -50.32 2.06
CA LEU A 16 11.12 -49.38 2.94
C LEU A 16 9.93 -48.79 2.15
N PRO A 17 8.68 -48.86 2.65
CA PRO A 17 7.59 -48.19 1.98
C PRO A 17 7.87 -46.68 1.93
N PRO A 18 7.56 -45.98 0.82
CA PRO A 18 7.70 -44.53 0.81
C PRO A 18 6.79 -43.94 1.88
N SER A 19 7.38 -43.24 2.84
CA SER A 19 6.66 -42.53 3.90
C SER A 19 5.61 -41.60 3.29
N PRO A 20 4.30 -41.74 3.61
CA PRO A 20 3.26 -40.88 3.09
C PRO A 20 3.17 -39.63 3.94
N SER A 21 4.22 -38.79 3.96
CA SER A 21 4.19 -37.61 4.84
C SER A 21 4.94 -36.40 4.30
N ARG A 22 4.64 -36.00 3.06
CA ARG A 22 5.09 -34.67 2.57
C ARG A 22 4.10 -33.93 1.67
N ARG A 23 2.80 -34.04 1.95
CA ARG A 23 1.74 -33.32 1.19
C ARG A 23 0.66 -32.62 2.02
N ARG A 24 0.90 -32.31 3.31
CA ARG A 24 -0.09 -31.56 4.14
C ARG A 24 0.32 -30.14 4.55
N HIS A 25 1.59 -29.76 4.46
CA HIS A 25 2.03 -28.44 4.96
C HIS A 25 1.76 -27.25 4.00
N ARG A 26 1.64 -27.49 2.67
CA ARG A 26 1.46 -26.38 1.70
C ARG A 26 0.05 -25.78 1.71
N ARG A 27 -0.99 -26.53 2.10
CA ARG A 27 -2.39 -26.03 2.10
C ARG A 27 -2.65 -25.01 3.20
N ILE A 28 -2.03 -25.18 4.38
CA ILE A 28 -2.24 -24.26 5.51
C ILE A 28 -1.56 -22.93 5.24
N LEU A 29 -0.33 -22.96 4.72
CA LEU A 29 0.43 -21.75 4.37
C LEU A 29 -0.25 -20.94 3.25
N PHE A 30 -0.77 -21.60 2.20
CA PHE A 30 -1.51 -20.93 1.13
C PHE A 30 -2.83 -20.32 1.62
N ARG A 31 -3.54 -21.01 2.54
CA ARG A 31 -4.77 -20.46 3.13
C ARG A 31 -4.47 -19.25 4.01
N MET A 32 -3.37 -19.24 4.75
CA MET A 32 -2.95 -18.11 5.59
C MET A 32 -2.54 -16.88 4.76
N SER A 33 -1.82 -17.07 3.64
CA SER A 33 -1.45 -15.96 2.76
C SER A 33 -2.68 -15.34 2.08
N ALA A 34 -3.62 -16.17 1.60
CA ALA A 34 -4.89 -15.68 1.05
C ALA A 34 -5.75 -14.93 2.09
N VAL A 35 -5.79 -15.42 3.34
CA VAL A 35 -6.49 -14.74 4.45
C VAL A 35 -5.80 -13.41 4.81
N ARG A 36 -4.46 -13.35 4.84
CA ARG A 36 -3.74 -12.08 5.04
C ARG A 36 -3.96 -11.10 3.90
N ALA A 37 -3.95 -11.57 2.65
CA ALA A 37 -4.18 -10.74 1.48
C ALA A 37 -5.59 -10.11 1.51
N THR A 38 -6.61 -10.90 1.83
CA THR A 38 -8.00 -10.40 1.94
C THR A 38 -8.18 -9.46 3.14
N ALA A 39 -7.53 -9.72 4.27
CA ALA A 39 -7.56 -8.83 5.43
C ALA A 39 -6.89 -7.47 5.14
N GLU A 40 -5.80 -7.46 4.37
CA GLU A 40 -5.10 -6.23 3.96
C GLU A 40 -5.97 -5.39 3.00
N VAL A 41 -6.61 -6.02 2.01
CA VAL A 41 -7.54 -5.34 1.10
C VAL A 41 -8.68 -4.67 1.89
N ARG A 42 -9.31 -5.40 2.82
CA ARG A 42 -10.38 -4.86 3.67
C ARG A 42 -9.94 -3.68 4.52
N ARG A 43 -8.72 -3.71 5.09
CA ARG A 43 -8.19 -2.56 5.84
C ARG A 43 -8.01 -1.34 4.96
N ARG A 44 -7.52 -1.51 3.73
CA ARG A 44 -7.34 -0.40 2.79
C ARG A 44 -8.66 0.20 2.36
N GLU A 45 -9.66 -0.64 2.10
CA GLU A 45 -11.02 -0.20 1.79
C GLU A 45 -11.63 0.56 2.95
N ALA A 46 -11.60 -0.01 4.17
CA ALA A 46 -12.10 0.68 5.37
C ALA A 46 -11.38 2.00 5.65
N ALA A 47 -10.05 2.06 5.45
CA ALA A 47 -9.29 3.30 5.59
C ALA A 47 -9.63 4.33 4.50
N ARG A 48 -9.94 3.89 3.27
CA ARG A 48 -10.38 4.75 2.18
C ARG A 48 -11.79 5.29 2.43
N GLU A 49 -12.66 4.45 2.98
CA GLU A 49 -14.03 4.78 3.36
C GLU A 49 -14.08 5.70 4.59
N ALA A 50 -13.13 5.57 5.52
CA ALA A 50 -12.91 6.56 6.58
C ALA A 50 -12.47 7.93 6.04
N ARG A 51 -11.83 7.97 4.86
CA ARG A 51 -11.43 9.21 4.16
C ARG A 51 -12.47 9.68 3.12
N ASN A 52 -13.71 9.18 3.17
CA ASN A 52 -14.74 9.42 2.14
C ASN A 52 -15.34 10.84 2.13
N GLY A 53 -14.67 11.82 2.74
CA GLY A 53 -15.02 13.25 2.69
C GLY A 53 -14.16 14.02 1.69
N ALA A 54 -14.56 15.27 1.44
CA ALA A 54 -13.76 16.24 0.71
C ALA A 54 -13.28 17.35 1.66
N ALA A 55 -12.03 17.79 1.49
CA ALA A 55 -11.51 18.97 2.16
C ALA A 55 -11.39 20.13 1.17
N VAL A 56 -11.72 21.34 1.60
CA VAL A 56 -11.40 22.58 0.86
C VAL A 56 -10.15 23.19 1.47
N VAL A 57 -9.13 23.44 0.65
CA VAL A 57 -7.93 24.18 1.07
C VAL A 57 -8.03 25.59 0.51
N TRP A 58 -8.32 26.55 1.38
CA TRP A 58 -8.43 27.96 0.98
C TRP A 58 -7.06 28.65 1.03
N PHE A 59 -6.49 28.84 -0.15
CA PHE A 59 -5.29 29.64 -0.37
C PHE A 59 -5.64 31.13 -0.24
N LYS A 60 -4.86 31.83 0.59
CA LYS A 60 -4.98 33.29 0.76
C LYS A 60 -3.75 33.96 0.13
N ARG A 61 -2.87 34.54 0.94
CA ARG A 61 -1.63 35.15 0.46
C ARG A 61 -0.52 34.13 0.22
N ASP A 62 -0.61 32.98 0.89
CA ASP A 62 0.28 31.85 0.66
C ASP A 62 -0.29 31.00 -0.46
N LEU A 63 0.39 30.98 -1.60
CA LEU A 63 0.03 30.21 -2.80
C LEU A 63 0.99 29.05 -3.04
N ARG A 64 1.88 28.75 -2.09
CA ARG A 64 2.84 27.66 -2.23
C ARG A 64 2.14 26.31 -2.14
N ALA A 65 2.57 25.39 -2.99
CA ALA A 65 2.13 24.00 -2.95
C ALA A 65 3.06 23.17 -2.06
N ASP A 66 4.35 23.51 -2.05
CA ASP A 66 5.34 23.01 -1.11
C ASP A 66 5.16 23.66 0.26
N ASP A 67 5.52 22.91 1.31
CA ASP A 67 5.51 23.35 2.71
C ASP A 67 4.20 24.03 3.19
N HIS A 68 3.05 23.65 2.61
CA HIS A 68 1.75 24.17 3.03
C HIS A 68 1.10 23.21 4.05
N PRO A 69 1.13 23.48 5.37
CA PRO A 69 0.65 22.55 6.40
C PRO A 69 -0.84 22.23 6.25
N GLY A 70 -1.65 23.20 5.83
CA GLY A 70 -3.08 22.96 5.54
C GLY A 70 -3.33 22.01 4.37
N LEU A 71 -2.46 22.01 3.35
CA LEU A 71 -2.55 21.09 2.21
C LEU A 71 -2.14 19.68 2.64
N VAL A 72 -1.05 19.57 3.41
CA VAL A 72 -0.58 18.30 4.00
C VAL A 72 -1.65 17.66 4.89
N ALA A 73 -2.30 18.46 5.74
CA ALA A 73 -3.40 18.00 6.59
C ALA A 73 -4.60 17.51 5.75
N ALA A 74 -4.98 18.25 4.70
CA ALA A 74 -6.09 17.87 3.83
C ALA A 74 -5.84 16.53 3.11
N VAL A 75 -4.68 16.37 2.45
CA VAL A 75 -4.37 15.16 1.67
C VAL A 75 -4.13 13.93 2.53
N SER A 76 -3.74 14.10 3.80
CA SER A 76 -3.54 12.98 4.73
C SER A 76 -4.86 12.43 5.27
N GLN A 77 -5.91 13.26 5.34
CA GLN A 77 -7.18 12.92 5.98
C GLN A 77 -8.34 12.69 4.99
N HIS A 78 -8.26 13.21 3.77
CA HIS A 78 -9.37 13.19 2.82
C HIS A 78 -8.95 12.60 1.47
N GLN A 79 -9.85 11.84 0.86
CA GLN A 79 -9.62 11.28 -0.47
C GLN A 79 -9.75 12.33 -1.58
N THR A 80 -10.56 13.36 -1.33
CA THR A 80 -10.79 14.48 -2.26
C THR A 80 -10.33 15.77 -1.62
N VAL A 81 -9.54 16.56 -2.34
CA VAL A 81 -9.10 17.88 -1.89
C VAL A 81 -9.39 18.90 -2.98
N VAL A 82 -10.07 19.98 -2.62
CA VAL A 82 -10.45 21.08 -3.52
C VAL A 82 -9.61 22.30 -3.14
N PRO A 83 -8.59 22.66 -3.95
CA PRO A 83 -7.87 23.91 -3.76
C PRO A 83 -8.77 25.08 -4.19
N LEU A 84 -8.92 26.08 -3.32
CA LEU A 84 -9.73 27.27 -3.56
C LEU A 84 -8.88 28.52 -3.34
N TYR A 85 -8.87 29.42 -4.32
CA TYR A 85 -8.39 30.78 -4.14
C TYR A 85 -9.51 31.74 -4.54
N VAL A 86 -9.83 32.68 -3.66
CA VAL A 86 -10.83 33.72 -3.93
C VAL A 86 -10.09 35.00 -4.26
N PHE A 87 -10.13 35.39 -5.53
CA PHE A 87 -9.50 36.62 -5.99
C PHE A 87 -10.28 37.85 -5.51
N ASP A 88 -9.65 38.64 -4.64
CA ASP A 88 -10.20 39.89 -4.14
C ASP A 88 -9.72 41.07 -4.99
N ARG A 89 -10.65 41.75 -5.69
CA ARG A 89 -10.34 42.89 -6.57
C ARG A 89 -9.65 44.04 -5.83
N ARG A 90 -9.83 44.17 -4.52
CA ARG A 90 -9.18 45.23 -3.70
C ARG A 90 -7.66 45.08 -3.68
N ILE A 91 -7.14 43.88 -3.92
CA ILE A 91 -5.70 43.60 -4.03
C ILE A 91 -5.09 44.42 -5.18
N LEU A 92 -5.80 44.54 -6.31
CA LEU A 92 -5.33 45.33 -7.45
C LEU A 92 -5.25 46.81 -7.10
N SER A 93 -6.27 47.35 -6.43
CA SER A 93 -6.28 48.77 -6.02
C SER A 93 -5.09 49.12 -5.12
N SER A 94 -4.77 48.25 -4.16
CA SER A 94 -3.60 48.43 -3.30
C SER A 94 -2.29 48.33 -4.07
N LEU A 95 -2.18 47.41 -5.03
CA LEU A 95 -0.98 47.25 -5.86
C LEU A 95 -0.76 48.49 -6.73
N PHE A 96 -1.80 49.00 -7.37
CA PHE A 96 -1.71 50.21 -8.19
C PHE A 96 -1.32 51.43 -7.34
N HIS A 97 -1.88 51.59 -6.14
CA HIS A 97 -1.51 52.68 -5.24
C HIS A 97 -0.02 52.61 -4.85
N LEU A 98 0.48 51.42 -4.47
CA LEU A 98 1.89 51.21 -4.14
C LEU A 98 2.80 51.57 -5.33
N VAL A 99 2.46 51.10 -6.53
CA VAL A 99 3.23 51.36 -7.75
C VAL A 99 3.24 52.86 -8.07
N SER A 100 2.09 53.54 -7.95
CA SER A 100 2.01 54.99 -8.11
C SER A 100 2.84 55.74 -7.08
N SER A 101 2.88 55.31 -5.81
CA SER A 101 3.70 55.95 -4.76
C SER A 101 5.22 55.72 -4.90
N ILE A 102 5.65 54.74 -5.70
CA ILE A 102 7.08 54.48 -5.95
C ILE A 102 7.56 55.21 -7.21
N LEU A 103 6.65 55.48 -8.17
CA LEU A 103 6.95 56.07 -9.47
C LEU A 103 6.70 57.59 -9.56
N LEU A 104 6.05 58.19 -8.55
CA LEU A 104 5.82 59.64 -8.40
C LEU A 104 6.46 60.13 -7.09
#